data_AF-A0A2A4TYA6-F1
#
_entry.id   AF-A0A2A4TYA6-F1
#
_cell.length_a   1.000
_cell.length_b   1.000
_cell.length_c   1.000
_cell.angle_alpha   90.00
_cell.angle_beta   90.00
_cell.angle_gamma   90.00
#
_symmetry.space_group_name_H-M   'P 1'
#
loop_
_entity.id
_entity.type
_entity.pdbx_description
1 polymer ?
#
loop_
_entity_poly.entity_id
_entity_poly.type
_entity_poly.pdbx_seq_one_letter_code
_entity_poly.pdbx_strand_id
1 'polypeptide(L)'
;MKNRRTKLLIEPHFQTRLILRLGAWVLLSTVMTAFVTFGALTWADLKTAGDFFYVVQEAGTHPEIFTRTEIILPSLLISLAINISLTFIFALFYSQRLAGPIHRLITEMVKIERGDKVKPSFHLRDSDELQDVAFAFDAMLKRLDEKGALNTK
;
A
#
# COMPACT_ATOMS: atom_id res chain seq x y z
N MET A 1 2.11 26.24 21.77
CA MET A 1 2.06 24.81 21.40
C MET A 1 2.43 24.67 19.92
N LYS A 2 3.66 24.23 19.59
CA LYS A 2 4.06 24.01 18.19
C LYS A 2 4.96 22.79 18.09
N ASN A 3 4.37 21.61 18.20
CA ASN A 3 5.10 20.35 18.05
C ASN A 3 5.13 19.98 16.56
N ARG A 4 6.09 20.55 15.82
CA ARG A 4 6.41 20.16 14.43
C ARG A 4 7.25 18.88 14.45
N ARG A 5 6.61 17.71 14.37
CA ARG A 5 7.29 16.46 13.99
C ARG A 5 6.52 15.76 12.87
N THR A 6 6.38 16.45 11.74
CA THR A 6 5.89 15.90 10.46
C THR A 6 7.08 15.53 9.58
N LYS A 7 7.82 14.47 9.95
CA LYS A 7 8.69 13.78 8.99
C LYS A 7 7.95 12.50 8.60
N LEU A 8 7.29 12.52 7.44
CA LEU A 8 6.54 11.39 6.90
C LEU A 8 7.46 10.21 6.52
N LEU A 9 8.74 10.50 6.26
CA LEU A 9 9.76 9.53 5.86
C LEU A 9 10.71 9.29 7.04
N ILE A 10 10.52 8.20 7.76
CA ILE A 10 11.38 7.79 8.89
C ILE A 10 12.52 6.92 8.36
N GLU A 11 12.23 6.00 7.42
CA GLU A 11 13.23 5.22 6.68
C GLU A 11 12.91 5.19 5.18
N PRO A 12 13.50 6.10 4.38
CA PRO A 12 13.15 6.21 2.97
C PRO A 12 13.49 4.95 2.17
N HIS A 13 14.55 4.22 2.53
CA HIS A 13 14.98 3.04 1.78
C HIS A 13 14.12 1.79 2.01
N PHE A 14 13.58 1.59 3.22
CA PHE A 14 12.61 0.52 3.47
C PHE A 14 11.24 0.90 2.89
N GLN A 15 10.78 2.13 3.15
CA GLN A 15 9.46 2.60 2.71
C GLN A 15 9.32 2.59 1.19
N THR A 16 10.32 3.07 0.44
CA THR A 16 10.28 3.08 -1.03
C THR A 16 10.28 1.67 -1.61
N ARG A 17 11.11 0.75 -1.07
CA ARG A 17 11.11 -0.65 -1.51
C ARG A 17 9.77 -1.33 -1.25
N LEU A 18 9.13 -1.08 -0.11
CA LEU A 18 7.83 -1.64 0.23
C LEU A 18 6.72 -1.07 -0.67
N ILE A 19 6.64 0.26 -0.79
CA ILE A 19 5.66 0.94 -1.64
C ILE A 19 5.81 0.49 -3.09
N LEU A 20 7.04 0.39 -3.60
CA LEU A 20 7.30 -0.02 -4.97
C LEU A 20 6.94 -1.49 -5.20
N ARG A 21 7.23 -2.40 -4.25
CA ARG A 21 6.83 -3.82 -4.37
C ARG A 21 5.31 -4.00 -4.33
N LEU A 22 4.62 -3.38 -3.38
CA LEU A 22 3.16 -3.47 -3.25
C LEU A 22 2.47 -2.79 -4.44
N GLY A 23 2.91 -1.57 -4.77
CA GLY A 23 2.39 -0.81 -5.91
C GLY A 23 2.62 -1.52 -7.23
N ALA A 24 3.79 -2.14 -7.45
CA ALA A 24 4.07 -2.90 -8.66
C ALA A 24 3.18 -4.14 -8.79
N TRP A 25 2.95 -4.88 -7.69
CA TRP A 25 2.05 -6.04 -7.71
C TRP A 25 0.62 -5.65 -8.04
N VAL A 26 0.11 -4.59 -7.41
CA VAL A 26 -1.25 -4.12 -7.67
C VAL A 26 -1.36 -3.56 -9.09
N LEU A 27 -0.43 -2.72 -9.54
CA LEU A 27 -0.38 -2.22 -10.92
C LEU A 27 -0.36 -3.37 -11.94
N LEU A 28 0.48 -4.38 -11.72
CA LEU A 28 0.55 -5.55 -12.58
C LEU A 28 -0.80 -6.27 -12.63
N SER A 29 -1.42 -6.52 -11.48
CA SER A 29 -2.73 -7.18 -11.43
C SER A 29 -3.84 -6.39 -12.13
N THR A 30 -3.85 -5.05 -11.97
CA THR A 30 -4.86 -4.18 -12.58
C THR A 30 -4.65 -4.08 -14.09
N VAL A 31 -3.40 -3.94 -14.56
CA VAL A 31 -3.07 -3.95 -15.99
C VAL A 31 -3.41 -5.29 -16.62
N MET A 32 -3.09 -6.40 -15.95
CA MET A 32 -3.46 -7.74 -16.42
C MET A 32 -4.97 -7.91 -16.53
N THR A 33 -5.72 -7.44 -15.53
CA THR A 33 -7.19 -7.47 -15.57
C THR A 33 -7.73 -6.63 -16.72
N ALA A 34 -7.22 -5.41 -16.91
CA ALA A 34 -7.62 -4.55 -18.01
C ALA A 34 -7.31 -5.17 -19.38
N PHE A 35 -6.13 -5.81 -19.52
CA PHE A 35 -5.72 -6.51 -20.73
C PHE A 35 -6.64 -7.69 -21.05
N VAL A 36 -6.97 -8.52 -20.03
CA VAL A 36 -7.90 -9.64 -20.20
C VAL A 36 -9.30 -9.15 -20.58
N THR A 37 -9.81 -8.11 -19.91
CA THR A 37 -11.11 -7.51 -20.23
C THR A 37 -11.14 -6.96 -21.66
N PHE A 38 -10.11 -6.21 -22.06
CA PHE A 38 -10.02 -5.68 -23.42
C PHE A 38 -9.92 -6.80 -24.48
N GLY A 39 -9.12 -7.84 -24.22
CA GLY A 39 -9.04 -9.01 -25.08
C GLY A 39 -10.37 -9.76 -25.20
N ALA A 40 -11.09 -9.90 -24.09
CA ALA A 40 -12.42 -10.53 -24.09
C ALA A 40 -13.45 -9.70 -24.87
N LEU A 41 -13.43 -8.37 -24.72
CA LEU A 41 -14.32 -7.46 -25.45
C LEU A 41 -14.06 -7.48 -26.95
N THR A 42 -12.80 -7.35 -27.36
CA THR A 42 -12.43 -7.41 -28.78
C THR A 42 -12.73 -8.77 -29.41
N TRP A 43 -12.52 -9.86 -28.67
CA TRP A 43 -12.92 -11.21 -29.12
C TRP A 43 -14.43 -11.37 -29.26
N ALA A 44 -15.19 -10.81 -28.31
CA ALA A 44 -16.65 -10.79 -28.38
C ALA A 44 -17.13 -9.94 -29.57
N ASP A 45 -16.52 -8.78 -29.82
CA ASP A 45 -16.86 -7.90 -30.95
C ASP A 45 -16.57 -8.58 -32.30
N LEU A 46 -15.45 -9.31 -32.43
CA LEU A 46 -15.10 -10.06 -33.66
C LEU A 46 -16.07 -11.23 -33.93
N LYS A 47 -16.52 -11.94 -32.89
CA LYS A 47 -17.46 -13.06 -33.05
C LYS A 47 -18.91 -12.63 -33.23
N THR A 48 -19.27 -11.46 -32.71
CA THR A 48 -20.63 -10.93 -32.70
C THR A 48 -20.73 -9.76 -33.68
N ALA A 49 -20.29 -9.99 -34.92
CA ALA A 49 -20.35 -8.99 -35.99
C ALA A 49 -21.81 -8.59 -36.24
N GLY A 50 -22.27 -7.50 -35.62
CA GLY A 50 -23.62 -6.94 -35.79
C GLY A 50 -24.33 -6.43 -34.53
N ASP A 51 -23.85 -6.72 -33.31
CA ASP A 51 -24.46 -6.19 -32.08
C ASP A 51 -23.96 -4.77 -31.78
N PHE A 52 -24.37 -3.83 -32.63
CA PHE A 52 -24.17 -2.41 -32.37
C PHE A 52 -25.16 -1.94 -31.30
N PHE A 53 -24.66 -1.16 -30.33
CA PHE A 53 -25.55 -0.50 -29.39
C PHE A 53 -26.03 0.82 -29.99
N TYR A 54 -27.34 0.95 -30.13
CA TYR A 54 -27.98 2.21 -30.47
C TYR A 54 -28.15 3.03 -29.20
N VAL A 55 -27.24 4.00 -28.99
CA VAL A 55 -27.32 4.92 -27.86
C VAL A 55 -27.81 6.26 -28.38
N VAL A 56 -29.00 6.69 -27.92
CA VAL A 56 -29.50 8.03 -28.17
C VAL A 56 -28.95 8.94 -27.07
N GLN A 57 -27.96 9.76 -27.41
CA GLN A 57 -27.35 10.67 -26.44
C GLN A 57 -28.28 11.84 -26.07
N GLU A 58 -29.14 12.30 -27.00
CA GLU A 58 -30.09 13.40 -26.79
C GLU A 58 -31.47 13.13 -27.42
N ALA A 59 -32.55 13.48 -26.72
CA ALA A 59 -33.91 13.27 -27.19
C ALA A 59 -34.18 14.04 -28.50
N GLY A 60 -34.45 13.30 -29.59
CA GLY A 60 -34.72 13.86 -30.92
C GLY A 60 -33.56 13.79 -31.92
N THR A 61 -32.42 13.19 -31.56
CA THR A 61 -31.27 12.99 -32.46
C THR A 61 -31.21 11.58 -33.04
N HIS A 62 -30.45 11.40 -34.13
CA HIS A 62 -30.21 10.10 -34.73
C HIS A 62 -29.30 9.25 -33.84
N PRO A 63 -29.60 7.95 -33.68
CA PRO A 63 -28.78 7.07 -32.86
C PRO A 63 -27.38 6.92 -33.46
N GLU A 64 -26.36 7.17 -32.65
CA GLU A 64 -24.97 6.91 -33.03
C GLU A 64 -24.63 5.44 -32.77
N ILE A 65 -23.83 4.88 -33.69
CA ILE A 65 -23.40 3.49 -33.64
C ILE A 65 -22.14 3.44 -32.79
N PHE A 66 -22.26 2.86 -31.59
CA PHE A 66 -21.12 2.58 -30.73
C PHE A 66 -20.80 1.10 -30.68
N THR A 67 -19.51 0.79 -30.66
CA THR A 67 -19.02 -0.55 -30.33
C THR A 67 -19.04 -0.76 -28.81
N ARG A 68 -19.15 -2.01 -28.36
CA ARG A 68 -19.04 -2.38 -26.92
C ARG A 68 -17.78 -1.80 -26.29
N THR A 69 -16.68 -1.85 -27.03
CA THR A 69 -15.39 -1.35 -26.59
C THR A 69 -15.40 0.16 -26.35
N GLU A 70 -16.01 0.96 -27.22
CA GLU A 70 -16.08 2.43 -27.05
C GLU A 70 -16.91 2.87 -25.84
N ILE A 71 -17.93 2.10 -25.48
CA ILE A 71 -18.76 2.38 -24.29
C ILE A 71 -18.00 2.05 -23.00
N ILE A 72 -17.28 0.92 -22.98
CA ILE A 72 -16.65 0.40 -21.76
C ILE A 72 -15.27 1.01 -21.51
N LEU A 73 -14.53 1.37 -22.57
CA LEU A 73 -13.15 1.85 -22.46
C LEU A 73 -13.00 3.11 -21.57
N PRO A 74 -13.87 4.15 -21.66
CA PRO A 74 -13.79 5.30 -20.77
C PRO A 74 -13.96 4.91 -19.29
N SER A 75 -14.95 4.06 -18.97
CA SER A 75 -15.18 3.58 -17.60
C SER A 75 -14.03 2.72 -17.08
N LEU A 76 -13.40 1.92 -17.96
CA LEU A 76 -12.24 1.11 -17.62
C LEU A 76 -11.02 1.99 -17.29
N LEU A 77 -10.77 3.04 -18.08
CA LEU A 77 -9.69 4.00 -17.85
C LEU A 77 -9.88 4.80 -16.55
N ILE A 78 -11.11 5.27 -16.29
CA ILE A 78 -11.45 5.96 -15.03
C ILE A 78 -11.23 5.02 -13.84
N SER A 79 -11.71 3.77 -13.96
CA SER A 79 -11.54 2.76 -12.92
C SER A 79 -10.06 2.46 -12.63
N LEU A 80 -9.24 2.36 -13.69
CA LEU A 80 -7.79 2.19 -13.57
C LEU A 80 -7.15 3.37 -12.83
N ALA A 81 -7.47 4.61 -13.22
CA ALA A 81 -6.92 5.80 -12.59
C ALA A 81 -7.28 5.92 -11.09
N ILE A 82 -8.54 5.63 -10.74
CA ILE A 82 -9.00 5.62 -9.35
C ILE A 82 -8.27 4.52 -8.56
N ASN A 83 -8.16 3.32 -9.12
CA ASN A 83 -7.53 2.19 -8.45
C ASN A 83 -6.04 2.45 -8.17
N ILE A 84 -5.30 3.01 -9.15
CA ILE A 84 -3.90 3.40 -8.97
C ILE A 84 -3.76 4.44 -7.86
N SER A 85 -4.63 5.47 -7.88
CA SER A 85 -4.61 6.54 -6.89
C SER A 85 -4.86 5.99 -5.47
N LEU A 86 -5.89 5.17 -5.31
CA LEU A 86 -6.24 4.58 -4.02
C LEU A 86 -5.16 3.64 -3.50
N THR A 87 -4.57 2.84 -4.39
CA THR A 87 -3.47 1.93 -4.08
C THR A 87 -2.26 2.70 -3.57
N PHE A 88 -1.88 3.79 -4.23
CA PHE A 88 -0.73 4.59 -3.83
C PHE A 88 -0.96 5.23 -2.45
N ILE A 89 -2.16 5.77 -2.22
CA ILE A 89 -2.55 6.33 -0.92
C ILE A 89 -2.46 5.26 0.16
N PHE A 90 -3.06 4.09 -0.07
CA PHE A 90 -3.03 2.97 0.89
C PHE A 90 -1.61 2.49 1.18
N ALA A 91 -0.80 2.28 0.13
CA ALA A 91 0.59 1.84 0.27
C ALA A 91 1.41 2.85 1.07
N LEU A 92 1.20 4.15 0.88
CA LEU A 92 1.86 5.19 1.64
C LEU A 92 1.52 5.12 3.14
N PHE A 93 0.23 5.03 3.48
CA PHE A 93 -0.20 4.94 4.88
C PHE A 93 0.27 3.64 5.54
N TYR A 94 0.14 2.52 4.84
CA TYR A 94 0.55 1.21 5.35
C TYR A 94 2.07 1.15 5.58
N SER A 95 2.85 1.69 4.64
CA SER A 95 4.31 1.77 4.74
C SER A 95 4.78 2.59 5.96
N GLN A 96 4.03 3.64 6.33
CA GLN A 96 4.34 4.42 7.54
C GLN A 96 4.15 3.61 8.83
N ARG A 97 3.05 2.84 8.91
CA ARG A 97 2.74 1.99 10.08
C ARG A 97 3.73 0.85 10.28
N LEU A 98 4.47 0.46 9.24
CA LEU A 98 5.52 -0.55 9.33
C LEU A 98 6.91 0.05 9.57
N ALA A 99 7.29 1.08 8.83
CA ALA A 99 8.65 1.62 8.87
C ALA A 99 9.02 2.25 10.21
N GLY A 100 8.06 2.94 10.86
CA GLY A 100 8.29 3.55 12.17
C GLY A 100 8.68 2.52 13.24
N PRO A 101 7.86 1.47 13.45
CA PRO A 101 8.19 0.35 14.32
C PRO A 101 9.51 -0.34 14.04
N ILE A 102 9.78 -0.67 12.77
CA ILE A 102 10.99 -1.38 12.36
C ILE A 102 12.22 -0.54 12.69
N HIS A 103 12.22 0.74 12.32
CA HIS A 103 13.34 1.63 12.62
C HIS A 103 13.60 1.73 14.13
N ARG A 104 12.53 1.86 14.93
CA ARG A 104 12.64 1.93 16.40
C ARG A 104 13.21 0.64 16.97
N LEU A 105 12.75 -0.51 16.50
CA LEU A 105 13.24 -1.83 16.91
C LEU A 105 14.73 -1.97 16.60
N ILE A 106 15.14 -1.70 15.36
CA ILE A 106 16.55 -1.74 14.94
C ILE A 106 17.41 -0.80 15.79
N THR A 107 16.92 0.43 16.04
CA THR A 107 17.65 1.40 16.84
C THR A 107 17.89 0.89 18.27
N GLU A 108 16.89 0.29 18.91
CA GLU A 108 17.07 -0.27 20.25
C GLU A 108 17.98 -1.52 20.23
N MET A 109 17.86 -2.38 19.23
CA MET A 109 18.76 -3.53 19.07
C MET A 109 20.22 -3.11 18.91
N VAL A 110 20.50 -2.05 18.13
CA VAL A 110 21.85 -1.51 17.95
C VAL A 110 22.39 -0.91 19.26
N LYS A 111 21.55 -0.25 20.07
CA LYS A 111 21.98 0.23 21.39
C LYS A 111 22.38 -0.92 22.32
N ILE A 112 21.61 -2.01 22.32
CA ILE A 112 21.92 -3.21 23.12
C ILE A 112 23.25 -3.82 22.67
N GLU A 113 23.45 -3.94 21.35
CA GLU A 113 24.70 -4.46 20.77
C GLU A 113 25.92 -3.63 21.17
N ARG A 114 25.78 -2.30 21.24
CA ARG A 114 26.85 -1.39 21.65
C ARG A 114 27.05 -1.29 23.16
N GLY A 115 26.18 -1.91 23.96
CA GLY A 115 26.17 -1.74 25.42
C GLY A 115 25.74 -0.34 25.87
N ASP A 116 25.06 0.41 24.98
CA ASP A 116 24.50 1.71 25.29
C ASP A 116 23.36 1.59 26.31
N LYS A 117 22.97 2.73 26.91
CA LYS A 117 21.85 2.76 27.84
C LYS A 117 20.53 2.47 27.13
N VAL A 118 19.83 1.44 27.59
CA VAL A 118 18.55 0.99 27.03
C VAL A 118 17.51 0.93 28.14
N LYS A 119 16.26 1.29 27.82
CA LYS A 119 15.16 1.13 28.77
C LYS A 119 14.67 -0.32 28.73
N PRO A 120 14.41 -0.97 29.89
CA PRO A 120 13.82 -2.30 29.95
C PRO A 120 12.30 -2.28 29.65
N SER A 121 11.88 -1.44 28.71
CA SER A 121 10.51 -1.40 28.21
C SER A 121 10.48 -0.91 26.76
N PHE A 122 9.71 -1.60 25.93
CA PHE A 122 9.53 -1.28 24.51
C PHE A 122 8.07 -1.36 24.13
N HIS A 123 7.51 -0.24 23.68
CA HIS A 123 6.12 -0.16 23.26
C HIS A 123 6.01 0.61 21.95
N LEU A 124 5.17 0.09 21.05
CA LEU A 124 4.77 0.76 19.82
C LEU A 124 3.46 1.54 20.03
N ARG A 125 3.04 2.31 19.03
CA ARG A 125 1.74 3.01 19.08
C ARG A 125 0.65 2.01 18.71
N ASP A 126 -0.54 2.09 19.28
CA ASP A 126 -1.62 1.12 19.03
C ASP A 126 -1.98 0.96 17.54
N SER A 127 -1.74 1.99 16.73
CA SER A 127 -2.00 1.99 15.28
C SER A 127 -0.90 1.32 14.43
N ASP A 128 0.20 0.89 15.05
CA ASP A 128 1.34 0.28 14.37
C ASP A 128 1.10 -1.24 14.19
N GLU A 129 1.51 -1.80 13.05
CA GLU A 129 1.17 -3.19 12.67
C GLU A 129 1.99 -4.26 13.40
N LEU A 130 3.10 -3.90 14.06
CA LEU A 130 4.06 -4.86 14.66
C LEU A 130 3.92 -5.01 16.18
N GLN A 131 2.69 -4.95 16.72
CA GLN A 131 2.46 -5.04 18.17
C GLN A 131 3.00 -6.34 18.76
N ASP A 132 2.74 -7.48 18.13
CA ASP A 132 3.19 -8.80 18.64
C ASP A 132 4.72 -8.89 18.74
N VAL A 133 5.42 -8.30 17.75
CA VAL A 133 6.88 -8.21 17.76
C VAL A 133 7.35 -7.30 18.90
N ALA A 134 6.65 -6.19 19.13
CA ALA A 134 6.96 -5.29 20.23
C ALA A 134 6.75 -5.96 21.60
N PHE A 135 5.67 -6.71 21.79
CA PHE A 135 5.41 -7.45 23.02
C PHE A 135 6.48 -8.52 23.28
N ALA A 136 6.85 -9.28 22.24
CA ALA A 136 7.91 -10.28 22.36
C ALA A 136 9.27 -9.63 22.67
N PHE A 137 9.59 -8.50 22.04
CA PHE A 137 10.82 -7.77 22.28
C PHE A 137 10.85 -7.14 23.68
N ASP A 138 9.75 -6.56 24.15
CA ASP A 138 9.60 -6.04 25.52
C ASP A 138 9.83 -7.13 26.56
N ALA A 139 9.22 -8.31 26.39
CA ALA A 139 9.43 -9.45 27.27
C ALA A 139 10.89 -9.92 27.27
N MET A 140 11.57 -9.87 26.11
CA MET A 140 13.00 -10.17 26.02
C MET A 140 13.84 -9.13 26.79
N LEU A 141 13.56 -7.83 26.65
CA LEU A 141 14.27 -6.77 27.36
C LEU A 141 14.14 -6.93 28.88
N LYS A 142 12.93 -7.20 29.37
CA LYS A 142 12.68 -7.46 30.80
C LYS A 142 13.53 -8.62 31.32
N ARG A 143 13.57 -9.73 30.60
CA ARG A 143 14.40 -10.89 30.97
C ARG A 143 15.90 -10.62 30.93
N LEU A 144 16.37 -9.77 30.03
CA LEU A 144 17.78 -9.39 29.96
C LEU A 144 18.16 -8.43 31.09
N ASP A 145 17.26 -7.53 31.49
CA ASP A 145 17.44 -6.64 32.64
C ASP A 145 17.46 -7.42 33.96
N GLU A 146 16.54 -8.38 34.14
CA GLU A 146 16.51 -9.29 35.29
C GLU A 146 17.82 -10.07 35.46
N LYS A 147 18.51 -10.39 34.35
CA LYS A 147 19.80 -11.08 34.34
C LYS A 147 21.00 -10.15 34.51
N GLY A 148 20.78 -8.83 34.62
CA GLY A 148 21.84 -7.83 34.67
C GLY A 148 22.66 -7.73 33.37
N ALA A 149 22.13 -8.23 32.25
CA ALA A 149 22.78 -8.22 30.95
C ALA A 149 22.55 -6.92 30.17
N LEU A 150 21.67 -6.03 30.67
CA LEU A 150 21.43 -4.71 30.09
C LEU A 150 22.09 -3.60 30.91
N ASN A 151 22.63 -2.62 30.21
CA ASN A 151 23.12 -1.38 30.80
C ASN A 151 21.94 -0.42 31.01
N THR A 152 21.30 -0.48 32.17
CA THR A 152 20.08 0.30 32.48
C THR A 152 20.33 1.54 33.35
N LYS A 153 21.57 1.77 33.81
CA LYS A 153 21.97 2.89 34.69
C LYS A 153 22.59 4.04 33.93
#